data_AF-A0A2V9Z7Y9-F1
#
_entry.id   AF-A0A2V9Z7Y9-F1
#
_cell.length_a   1.000
_cell.length_b   1.000
_cell.length_c   1.000
_cell.angle_alpha   90.00
_cell.angle_beta   90.00
_cell.angle_gamma   90.00
#
_symmetry.space_group_name_H-M   'P 1'
#
loop_
_entity.id
_entity.type
_entity.pdbx_description
1 polymer ?
#
loop_
_entity_poly.entity_id
_entity_poly.type
_entity_poly.pdbx_seq_one_letter_code
_entity_poly.pdbx_strand_id
1 'polypeptide(L)'
;MSSQITSPNTEAAILARVIQVGEKELSRGAAEYLVSIRFGERDIARMNELSELARQGKLTSQEQAELDSYLHVSNLLAVMQSKGRRALQRSAHARMASRLVCPSRSESRSKS
;
A
#
# COMPACT_ATOMS: atom_id res chain seq x y z
N MET A 1 -16.68 12.36 -15.22
CA MET A 1 -16.49 10.96 -15.61
C MET A 1 -16.11 10.18 -14.37
N SER A 2 -17.10 9.57 -13.73
CA SER A 2 -16.93 8.84 -12.48
C SER A 2 -16.64 7.38 -12.81
N SER A 3 -15.37 6.99 -12.82
CA SER A 3 -14.99 5.57 -12.79
C SER A 3 -15.24 5.05 -11.38
N GLN A 4 -16.51 4.85 -11.05
CA GLN A 4 -16.88 3.99 -9.95
C GLN A 4 -16.56 2.59 -10.44
N ILE A 5 -15.34 2.12 -10.13
CA ILE A 5 -15.03 0.70 -10.21
C ILE A 5 -15.99 0.07 -9.21
N THR A 6 -17.11 -0.45 -9.72
CA THR A 6 -18.07 -1.26 -8.99
C THR A 6 -17.26 -2.37 -8.36
N SER A 7 -16.94 -2.21 -7.08
CA SER A 7 -16.23 -3.23 -6.32
C SER A 7 -17.16 -4.43 -6.28
N PRO A 8 -16.82 -5.55 -6.94
CA PRO A 8 -17.55 -6.78 -6.68
C PRO A 8 -17.39 -7.10 -5.19
N ASN A 9 -18.34 -7.80 -4.58
CA ASN A 9 -18.24 -8.30 -3.19
C ASN A 9 -17.19 -9.42 -3.08
N THR A 10 -16.02 -9.23 -3.68
CA THR A 10 -14.88 -10.15 -3.56
C THR A 10 -14.25 -9.99 -2.19
N GLU A 11 -13.66 -11.07 -1.71
CA GLU A 11 -12.99 -11.18 -0.43
C GLU A 11 -11.90 -10.10 -0.30
N ALA A 12 -11.15 -9.86 -1.38
CA ALA A 12 -10.12 -8.83 -1.44
C ALA A 12 -10.70 -7.40 -1.31
N ALA A 13 -11.84 -7.12 -1.94
CA ALA A 13 -12.51 -5.82 -1.82
C ALA A 13 -13.10 -5.60 -0.42
N ILE A 14 -13.66 -6.64 0.20
CA ILE A 14 -14.16 -6.60 1.59
C ILE A 14 -13.00 -6.33 2.54
N LEU A 15 -11.90 -7.07 2.41
CA LEU A 15 -10.71 -6.90 3.25
C LEU A 15 -10.08 -5.51 3.07
N ALA A 16 -10.04 -4.98 1.84
CA ALA A 16 -9.53 -3.63 1.58
C ALA A 16 -10.30 -2.56 2.37
N ARG A 17 -11.64 -2.67 2.46
CA ARG A 17 -12.46 -1.76 3.26
C ARG A 17 -12.17 -1.86 4.75
N VAL A 18 -12.04 -3.08 5.28
CA VAL A 18 -11.70 -3.31 6.70
C VAL A 18 -10.35 -2.67 7.04
N ILE A 19 -9.35 -2.86 6.19
CA ILE A 19 -8.02 -2.27 6.38
C ILE A 19 -8.07 -0.73 6.29
N GLN A 20 -8.90 -0.17 5.42
CA GLN A 20 -9.01 1.27 5.24
C GLN A 20 -9.65 1.98 6.44
N VAL A 21 -10.66 1.37 7.06
CA VAL A 21 -11.42 1.94 8.19
C VAL A 21 -10.60 2.05 9.48
N GLY A 22 -9.57 1.23 9.68
CA GLY A 22 -8.78 1.27 10.92
C GLY A 22 -8.08 2.63 11.14
N GLU A 23 -8.56 3.42 12.09
CA GLU A 23 -8.04 4.76 12.43
C GLU A 23 -6.73 4.75 13.24
N LYS A 24 -6.30 3.60 13.77
CA LYS A 24 -5.06 3.51 14.54
C LYS A 24 -3.84 3.80 13.67
N GLU A 25 -2.95 4.64 14.19
CA GLU A 25 -1.65 4.92 13.60
C GLU A 25 -0.85 3.61 13.47
N LEU A 26 -0.45 3.26 12.25
CA LEU A 26 0.45 2.15 12.00
C LEU A 26 1.83 2.50 12.55
N SER A 27 2.42 1.59 13.33
CA SER A 27 3.83 1.71 13.70
C SER A 27 4.70 1.70 12.46
N ARG A 28 5.89 2.32 12.55
CA ARG A 28 6.83 2.40 11.43
C ARG A 28 7.18 1.01 10.87
N GLY A 29 7.47 0.04 11.75
CA GLY A 29 7.80 -1.32 11.32
C GLY A 29 6.65 -2.03 10.60
N ALA A 30 5.41 -1.86 11.07
CA ALA A 30 4.23 -2.38 10.38
C ALA A 30 4.02 -1.70 9.01
N ALA A 31 4.26 -0.40 8.93
CA ALA A 31 4.15 0.34 7.68
C ALA A 31 5.23 -0.06 6.66
N GLU A 32 6.47 -0.29 7.08
CA GLU A 32 7.55 -0.84 6.23
C GLU A 32 7.21 -2.24 5.73
N TYR A 33 6.69 -3.11 6.61
CA TYR A 33 6.25 -4.46 6.23
C TYR A 33 5.11 -4.43 5.22
N LEU A 34 4.05 -3.64 5.44
CA LEU A 34 2.94 -3.52 4.48
C LEU A 34 3.42 -3.01 3.11
N VAL A 35 4.41 -2.12 3.10
CA VAL A 35 5.00 -1.60 1.86
C VAL A 35 5.94 -2.60 1.20
N SER A 36 6.40 -3.67 1.86
CA SER A 36 7.28 -4.69 1.25
C SER A 36 6.52 -5.86 0.62
N ILE A 37 5.25 -6.08 0.95
CA ILE A 37 4.45 -7.20 0.44
C ILE A 37 4.27 -7.10 -1.08
N ARG A 38 4.72 -8.12 -1.83
CA ARG A 38 4.60 -8.25 -3.28
C ARG A 38 4.21 -9.69 -3.65
N PHE A 39 3.72 -9.86 -4.87
CA PHE A 39 3.57 -11.18 -5.46
C PHE A 39 4.94 -11.87 -5.60
N GLY A 40 4.94 -13.19 -5.45
CA GLY A 40 6.12 -14.00 -5.75
C GLY A 40 6.34 -14.13 -7.25
N GLU A 41 7.53 -14.59 -7.65
CA GLU A 41 7.88 -14.77 -9.07
C GLU A 41 6.93 -15.70 -9.81
N ARG A 42 6.44 -16.76 -9.14
CA ARG A 42 5.47 -17.70 -9.71
C ARG A 42 4.15 -17.03 -10.05
N ASP A 43 3.63 -16.22 -9.14
CA ASP A 43 2.37 -15.49 -9.34
C ASP A 43 2.51 -14.43 -10.44
N ILE A 44 3.66 -13.74 -10.49
CA ILE A 44 3.96 -12.78 -11.56
C ILE A 44 4.02 -13.49 -12.91
N ALA A 45 4.70 -14.63 -13.00
CA ALA A 45 4.78 -15.41 -14.23
C ALA A 45 3.40 -15.87 -14.70
N ARG A 46 2.57 -16.39 -13.78
CA ARG A 46 1.20 -16.83 -14.11
C ARG A 46 0.31 -15.68 -14.55
N MET A 47 0.37 -14.54 -13.86
CA MET A 47 -0.38 -13.34 -14.24
C MET A 47 0.02 -12.83 -15.64
N ASN A 48 1.31 -12.88 -15.97
CA ASN A 48 1.80 -12.50 -17.30
C ASN A 48 1.30 -13.47 -18.39
N GLU A 49 1.35 -14.78 -18.13
CA GLU A 49 0.81 -15.80 -19.04
C GLU A 49 -0.68 -15.58 -19.32
N LEU A 50 -1.48 -15.39 -18.27
CA LEU A 50 -2.90 -15.09 -18.39
C LEU A 50 -3.16 -13.79 -19.17
N SER A 51 -2.36 -12.76 -18.91
CA SER A 51 -2.48 -11.48 -19.64
C SER A 51 -2.17 -11.65 -21.14
N GLU A 52 -1.19 -12.48 -21.48
CA GLU A 52 -0.85 -12.80 -22.87
C GLU A 52 -1.96 -13.61 -23.58
N LEU A 53 -2.53 -14.59 -22.89
CA LEU A 53 -3.68 -15.35 -23.41
C LEU A 53 -4.92 -14.45 -23.58
N ALA A 54 -5.14 -13.49 -22.67
CA ALA A 54 -6.23 -12.52 -22.74
C ALA A 54 -6.07 -11.64 -23.99
N ARG A 55 -4.86 -11.14 -24.25
CA ARG A 55 -4.53 -10.34 -25.42
C ARG A 55 -4.72 -11.10 -26.73
N GLN A 56 -4.50 -12.40 -26.73
CA GLN A 56 -4.74 -13.29 -27.86
C GLN A 56 -6.20 -13.70 -28.02
N GLY A 57 -7.09 -13.34 -27.08
CA GLY A 57 -8.48 -13.77 -27.07
C GLY A 57 -8.66 -15.27 -26.82
N LYS A 58 -7.66 -15.93 -26.22
CA LYS A 58 -7.63 -17.38 -25.98
C LYS A 58 -7.93 -17.75 -24.52
N LEU A 59 -8.35 -16.77 -23.72
CA LEU A 59 -8.62 -16.99 -22.30
C LEU A 59 -9.86 -17.87 -22.13
N THR A 60 -9.72 -18.95 -21.38
CA THR A 60 -10.89 -19.72 -20.92
C THR A 60 -11.62 -18.97 -19.80
N SER A 61 -12.89 -19.31 -19.56
CA SER A 61 -13.66 -18.70 -18.45
C SER A 61 -13.02 -18.93 -17.08
N GLN A 62 -12.35 -20.09 -16.89
CA GLN A 62 -11.63 -20.38 -15.65
C GLN A 62 -10.40 -19.50 -15.50
N GLU A 63 -9.62 -19.31 -16.57
CA GLU A 63 -8.46 -18.43 -16.59
C GLU A 63 -8.85 -16.95 -16.43
N GLN A 64 -10.02 -16.55 -16.93
CA GLN A 64 -10.56 -15.21 -16.68
C GLN A 64 -10.82 -14.98 -15.19
N ALA A 65 -11.48 -15.94 -14.53
CA ALA A 65 -11.71 -15.85 -13.09
C ALA A 65 -10.40 -15.82 -12.28
N GLU A 66 -9.38 -16.55 -12.75
CA GLU A 66 -8.04 -16.53 -12.16
C GLU A 66 -7.37 -15.15 -12.33
N LEU A 67 -7.39 -14.59 -13.54
CA LEU A 67 -6.85 -13.26 -13.82
C LEU A 67 -7.57 -12.17 -13.02
N ASP A 68 -8.90 -12.24 -12.94
CA ASP A 68 -9.72 -11.32 -12.13
C ASP A 68 -9.35 -11.41 -10.64
N SER A 69 -9.07 -12.62 -10.13
CA SER A 69 -8.61 -12.82 -8.76
C SER A 69 -7.26 -12.14 -8.51
N TYR A 70 -6.30 -12.25 -9.44
CA TYR A 70 -5.02 -11.53 -9.37
C TYR A 70 -5.22 -10.01 -9.36
N LEU A 71 -6.14 -9.49 -10.18
CA LEU A 71 -6.47 -8.06 -10.21
C LEU A 71 -7.09 -7.58 -8.89
N HIS A 72 -7.98 -8.37 -8.30
CA HIS A 72 -8.59 -8.05 -7.01
C HIS A 72 -7.55 -7.99 -5.88
N VAL A 73 -6.64 -8.96 -5.82
CA VAL A 73 -5.54 -8.96 -4.84
C VAL A 73 -4.58 -7.81 -5.08
N SER A 74 -4.28 -7.50 -6.35
CA SER A 74 -3.44 -6.34 -6.71
C SER A 74 -4.02 -5.02 -6.18
N ASN A 75 -5.33 -4.83 -6.32
CA ASN A 75 -6.01 -3.65 -5.77
C ASN A 75 -5.96 -3.61 -4.24
N LEU A 76 -6.17 -4.75 -3.57
CA LEU A 76 -6.01 -4.85 -2.11
C LEU A 76 -4.58 -4.46 -1.67
N LEU A 77 -3.55 -4.99 -2.35
CA LEU A 77 -2.16 -4.66 -2.07
C LEU A 77 -1.90 -3.16 -2.25
N ALA A 78 -2.47 -2.52 -3.28
CA ALA A 78 -2.33 -1.09 -3.49
C ALA A 78 -2.89 -0.27 -2.31
N VAL A 79 -4.04 -0.67 -1.76
CA VAL A 79 -4.63 -0.06 -0.55
C VAL A 79 -3.72 -0.22 0.66
N MET A 80 -3.22 -1.44 0.91
CA MET A 80 -2.31 -1.73 2.03
C MET A 80 -1.03 -0.91 1.97
N GLN A 81 -0.37 -0.91 0.81
CA GLN A 81 0.86 -0.16 0.60
C GLN A 81 0.64 1.35 0.64
N SER A 82 -0.50 1.85 0.15
CA SER A 82 -0.87 3.28 0.27
C SER A 82 -0.96 3.70 1.74
N LYS A 83 -1.62 2.87 2.57
CA LYS A 83 -1.72 3.13 4.02
C LYS A 83 -0.35 3.11 4.69
N GLY A 84 0.51 2.13 4.34
CA GLY A 84 1.88 2.06 4.83
C GLY A 84 2.71 3.29 4.45
N ARG A 85 2.72 3.69 3.18
CA ARG A 85 3.42 4.91 2.72
C ARG A 85 2.96 6.17 3.46
N ARG A 86 1.65 6.34 3.68
CA ARG A 86 1.10 7.47 4.44
C ARG A 86 1.58 7.46 5.90
N ALA A 87 1.67 6.30 6.54
CA ALA A 87 2.18 6.19 7.90
C ALA A 87 3.69 6.52 7.99
N LEU A 88 4.48 6.10 7.00
CA LEU A 88 5.91 6.44 6.91
C LEU A 88 6.12 7.94 6.67
N GLN A 89 5.32 8.57 5.81
CA GLN A 89 5.36 10.02 5.57
C GLN A 89 5.05 10.81 6.85
N ARG A 90 4.00 10.43 7.60
CA ARG A 90 3.68 11.07 8.89
C ARG A 90 4.81 10.93 9.90
N SER A 91 5.38 9.72 10.01
CA SER A 91 6.51 9.46 10.90
C SER A 91 7.76 10.27 10.53
N ALA A 92 8.04 10.44 9.24
CA ALA A 92 9.15 11.26 8.76
C ALA A 92 8.92 12.75 9.07
N HIS A 93 7.71 13.26 8.82
CA HIS A 93 7.34 14.65 9.09
C HIS A 93 7.42 14.97 10.60
N ALA A 94 6.93 14.09 11.47
CA ALA A 94 7.02 14.24 12.92
C ALA A 94 8.49 14.38 13.38
N ARG A 95 9.40 13.54 12.84
CA ARG A 95 10.84 13.61 13.15
C ARG A 95 11.49 14.91 12.66
N MET A 96 11.08 15.43 11.50
CA MET A 96 11.59 16.71 10.98
C MET A 96 11.12 17.89 11.84
N ALA A 97 9.84 17.91 12.22
CA ALA A 97 9.29 18.92 13.11
C ALA A 97 10.00 18.93 14.48
N SER A 98 10.26 17.75 15.06
CA SER A 98 11.02 17.64 16.31
C SER A 98 12.47 18.12 16.20
N ARG A 99 13.08 18.11 15.01
CA ARG A 99 14.45 18.65 14.79
C ARG A 99 14.49 20.16 14.66
N LEU A 100 13.40 20.80 14.20
CA LEU A 100 13.33 22.25 13.99
C LEU A 100 12.93 23.03 15.26
N VAL A 101 12.42 22.34 16.30
CA VAL A 101 11.93 22.97 17.55
C VAL A 101 13.04 23.19 18.60
N CYS A 102 14.31 22.89 18.32
CA CYS A 102 15.42 23.26 19.22
C CYS A 102 16.45 24.18 18.54
N PRO A 103 16.28 25.52 18.67
CA PRO A 103 17.39 26.43 18.76
C PRO A 103 17.44 27.11 20.16
N SER A 104 18.65 27.20 20.71
CA SER A 104 19.12 28.14 21.77
C SER A 104 18.83 27.89 23.26
N ARG A 105 19.87 27.43 23.98
CA ARG A 105 20.38 27.94 25.29
C ARG A 105 21.72 27.24 25.55
N SER A 106 22.86 27.86 25.83
CA SER A 106 23.17 29.18 26.36
C SER A 106 24.62 29.54 26.04
N GLU A 107 24.82 30.64 25.31
CA GLU A 107 26.04 31.43 25.42
C GLU A 107 25.76 32.47 26.52
N SER A 108 26.39 32.33 27.67
CA SER A 108 26.32 33.31 28.77
C SER A 108 27.65 33.34 29.50
N ARG A 109 28.51 34.16 28.90
CA ARG A 109 29.64 34.89 29.45
C ARG A 109 29.40 35.37 30.91
N SER A 110 30.28 34.94 31.82
CA SER A 110 30.70 35.63 33.05
C SER A 110 32.18 35.24 33.21
N LYS A 111 33.19 36.06 32.90
CA LYS A 111 33.57 37.36 33.45
C LYS A 111 33.47 37.40 34.98
N SER A 112 34.47 36.85 35.66
CA SER A 112 35.22 37.59 36.68
C SER A 112 36.59 36.97 36.91
#